data_AF-A0A2K8NVQ7-F1
#
_entry.id   AF-A0A2K8NVQ7-F1
#
_cell.length_a   1.000
_cell.length_b   1.000
_cell.length_c   1.000
_cell.angle_alpha   90.00
_cell.angle_beta   90.00
_cell.angle_gamma   90.00
#
_symmetry.space_group_name_H-M   'P 1'
#
loop_
_entity.id
_entity.type
_entity.pdbx_description
1 polymer ?
#
loop_
_entity_poly.entity_id
_entity_poly.type
_entity_poly.pdbx_seq_one_letter_code
_entity_poly.pdbx_strand_id
1 'polypeptide(L)'
;MPIITFHGIPTQAVEKYYSQVDELATLIGANVANIFFVIDEKKVLNTETSAFITVEWMKRETKEQILVDDLGTFFQPYVSKTAIFFTDINGKFYLNGQKIG
;
A
#
# COMPACT_ATOMS: atom_id res chain seq x y z
N MET A 1 -9.96 3.40 -1.68
CA MET A 1 -10.03 2.19 -0.84
C MET A 1 -8.95 1.27 -1.33
N PRO A 2 -7.69 1.57 -0.99
CA PRO A 2 -6.59 0.68 -1.29
C PRO A 2 -6.49 -0.42 -0.23
N ILE A 3 -6.20 -1.61 -0.70
CA ILE A 3 -5.55 -2.65 0.09
C ILE A 3 -4.07 -2.52 -0.28
N ILE A 4 -3.23 -2.33 0.72
CA ILE A 4 -1.79 -2.18 0.55
C ILE A 4 -1.12 -3.37 1.21
N THR A 5 -0.53 -4.24 0.39
CA THR A 5 0.20 -5.42 0.88
C THR A 5 1.69 -5.16 0.83
N PHE A 6 2.38 -5.38 1.95
CA PHE A 6 3.80 -5.14 2.12
C PHE A 6 4.56 -6.46 2.18
N HIS A 7 5.54 -6.63 1.29
CA HIS A 7 6.44 -7.78 1.26
C HIS A 7 7.89 -7.32 1.45
N GLY A 8 8.65 -8.03 2.29
CA GLY A 8 10.08 -7.74 2.52
C GLY A 8 10.35 -6.49 3.37
N ILE A 9 9.32 -5.93 4.03
CA ILE A 9 9.43 -4.79 4.93
C ILE A 9 9.30 -5.27 6.38
N PRO A 10 10.11 -4.79 7.33
CA PRO A 10 9.94 -5.10 8.75
C PRO A 10 8.56 -4.69 9.26
N THR A 11 7.88 -5.58 9.99
CA THR A 11 6.55 -5.33 10.59
C THR A 11 6.47 -3.98 11.32
N GLN A 12 7.48 -3.66 12.13
CA GLN A 12 7.54 -2.40 12.89
C GLN A 12 7.55 -1.16 11.99
N ALA A 13 8.14 -1.24 10.79
CA ALA A 13 8.13 -0.14 9.83
C ALA A 13 6.73 0.06 9.23
N VAL A 14 6.03 -1.04 8.94
CA VAL A 14 4.64 -1.00 8.45
C VAL A 14 3.70 -0.46 9.54
N GLU A 15 3.87 -0.88 10.80
CA GLU A 15 3.11 -0.36 11.94
C GLU A 15 3.34 1.14 12.15
N LYS A 16 4.60 1.58 12.00
CA LYS A 16 4.92 3.01 12.03
C LYS A 16 4.24 3.77 10.89
N TYR A 17 4.22 3.22 9.67
CA TYR A 17 3.52 3.84 8.55
C TYR A 17 2.01 3.89 8.79
N TYR A 18 1.43 2.83 9.36
CA TYR A 18 0.02 2.76 9.72
C TYR A 18 -0.36 3.84 10.75
N SER A 19 0.55 4.26 11.63
CA SER A 19 0.28 5.37 12.54
C SER A 19 0.04 6.72 11.84
N GLN A 20 0.36 6.83 10.54
CA GLN A 20 0.15 8.00 9.68
C GLN A 20 -1.01 7.80 8.68
N VAL A 21 -1.89 6.83 8.93
CA VAL A 21 -2.96 6.45 7.98
C VAL A 21 -3.95 7.58 7.66
N ASP A 22 -4.17 8.52 8.58
CA ASP A 22 -5.03 9.70 8.33
C ASP A 22 -4.40 10.66 7.31
N GLU A 23 -3.07 10.84 7.37
CA GLU A 23 -2.31 11.67 6.42
C GLU A 23 -2.34 11.02 5.04
N LEU A 24 -2.08 9.71 4.99
CA LEU A 24 -2.22 8.89 3.78
C LEU A 24 -3.63 9.03 3.20
N ALA A 25 -4.68 8.85 4.01
CA ALA A 25 -6.07 8.94 3.59
C ALA A 25 -6.37 10.30 2.92
N THR A 26 -5.88 11.39 3.51
CA THR A 26 -5.99 12.74 2.95
C THR A 26 -5.25 12.86 1.62
N LEU A 27 -4.01 12.38 1.56
CA LEU A 27 -3.13 12.43 0.39
C LEU A 27 -3.78 11.81 -0.86
N ILE A 28 -4.34 10.60 -0.70
CA ILE A 28 -4.96 9.85 -1.79
C ILE A 28 -6.47 10.09 -1.91
N GLY A 29 -7.07 10.90 -1.04
CA GLY A 29 -8.51 11.20 -1.00
C GLY A 29 -9.38 9.97 -0.66
N ALA A 30 -8.89 9.08 0.20
CA ALA A 30 -9.59 7.87 0.64
C ALA A 30 -10.27 8.09 2.00
N ASN A 31 -11.32 7.33 2.29
CA ASN A 31 -11.82 7.22 3.65
C ASN A 31 -10.87 6.30 4.42
N VAL A 32 -10.32 6.79 5.54
CA VAL A 32 -9.39 6.05 6.41
C VAL A 32 -9.93 4.69 6.82
N ALA A 33 -11.23 4.58 7.10
CA ALA A 33 -11.89 3.34 7.51
C ALA A 33 -11.91 2.25 6.41
N ASN A 34 -11.58 2.63 5.17
CA ASN A 34 -11.58 1.75 4.02
C ASN A 34 -10.17 1.56 3.43
N ILE A 35 -9.12 1.82 4.21
CA ILE A 35 -7.75 1.53 3.88
C ILE A 35 -7.33 0.27 4.63
N PHE A 36 -6.81 -0.73 3.93
CA PHE A 36 -6.33 -1.96 4.52
C PHE A 36 -4.82 -2.06 4.36
N PHE A 37 -4.14 -2.46 5.44
CA PHE A 37 -2.72 -2.77 5.45
C PHE A 37 -2.58 -4.27 5.67
N VAL A 38 -1.82 -4.94 4.81
CA VAL A 38 -1.56 -6.37 4.91
C VAL A 38 -0.05 -6.57 4.98
N ILE A 39 0.43 -7.22 6.04
CA ILE A 39 1.84 -7.59 6.18
C ILE A 39 1.97 -9.03 5.70
N ASP A 40 2.73 -9.24 4.62
CA ASP A 40 3.06 -10.57 4.12
C ASP A 40 4.53 -10.88 4.46
N GLU A 41 4.74 -11.79 5.41
CA GLU A 41 6.05 -12.20 5.91
C GLU A 41 6.88 -13.03 4.90
N LYS A 42 6.37 -13.24 3.68
CA LYS A 42 7.16 -13.87 2.61
C LYS A 42 8.43 -13.07 2.32
N LYS A 43 9.51 -13.81 2.09
CA LYS A 43 10.79 -13.23 1.68
C LYS A 43 10.74 -12.78 0.23
N VAL A 44 11.19 -11.55 0.00
CA VAL A 44 11.49 -11.03 -1.35
C VAL A 44 12.91 -11.45 -1.69
N LEU A 45 13.09 -12.23 -2.76
CA LEU A 45 14.41 -12.62 -3.26
C LEU A 45 14.82 -11.68 -4.39
N ASN A 46 15.88 -10.91 -4.18
CA ASN A 46 16.50 -10.02 -5.16
C ASN A 46 18.01 -9.89 -4.83
N THR A 47 18.79 -9.25 -5.70
CA THR A 47 20.22 -8.98 -5.48
C THR A 47 20.49 -7.97 -4.36
N GLU A 48 19.46 -7.29 -3.86
CA GLU A 48 19.53 -6.23 -2.85
C GLU A 48 18.36 -6.36 -1.86
N THR A 49 18.49 -5.76 -0.66
CA THR A 49 17.38 -5.64 0.30
C THR A 49 16.24 -4.85 -0.33
N SER A 50 15.14 -5.52 -0.66
CA SER A 50 14.07 -4.95 -1.49
C SER A 50 12.71 -5.13 -0.86
N ALA A 51 11.85 -4.13 -1.02
CA ALA A 51 10.42 -4.23 -0.78
C ALA A 51 9.68 -4.49 -2.09
N PHE A 52 8.62 -5.29 -2.00
CA PHE A 52 7.57 -5.36 -3.01
C PHE A 52 6.26 -4.97 -2.34
N ILE A 53 5.57 -3.96 -2.87
CA ILE A 53 4.31 -3.47 -2.34
C ILE A 53 3.25 -3.63 -3.42
N THR A 54 2.13 -4.29 -3.10
CA THR A 54 0.96 -4.29 -3.98
C THR A 54 -0.08 -3.31 -3.47
N VAL A 55 -0.75 -2.65 -4.41
CA VAL A 55 -1.85 -1.73 -4.13
C VAL A 55 -3.04 -2.18 -4.96
N GLU A 56 -3.99 -2.87 -4.34
CA GLU A 56 -5.28 -3.16 -4.95
C GLU A 56 -6.25 -2.03 -4.62
N TRP A 57 -6.74 -1.28 -5.61
CA TRP A 57 -7.58 -0.11 -5.33
C TRP A 57 -8.58 0.21 -6.44
N MET A 58 -9.59 1.02 -6.12
CA MET A 58 -10.41 1.69 -7.14
C MET A 58 -9.57 2.77 -7.83
N LYS A 59 -9.30 2.61 -9.12
CA LYS A 59 -8.37 3.44 -9.91
C LYS A 59 -8.57 4.94 -9.66
N ARG A 60 -7.46 5.64 -9.38
CA ARG A 60 -7.38 7.10 -9.27
C ARG A 60 -6.12 7.59 -9.96
N GLU A 61 -6.19 7.79 -11.27
CA GLU A 61 -5.02 8.09 -12.13
C GLU A 61 -4.15 9.24 -11.60
N THR A 62 -4.74 10.27 -11.00
CA THR A 62 -4.00 11.43 -10.48
C THR A 62 -3.32 11.19 -9.12
N LYS A 63 -3.54 10.03 -8.49
CA LYS A 63 -3.05 9.71 -7.14
C LYS A 63 -2.01 8.59 -7.11
N GLU A 64 -1.79 7.89 -8.22
CA GLU A 64 -0.83 6.77 -8.31
C GLU A 64 0.58 7.22 -7.98
N GLN A 65 1.09 8.21 -8.72
CA GLN A 65 2.45 8.72 -8.51
C GLN A 65 2.63 9.29 -7.11
N ILE A 66 1.61 9.99 -6.59
CA ILE A 66 1.64 10.56 -5.24
C ILE A 66 1.81 9.46 -4.18
N LEU A 67 1.08 8.35 -4.32
CA LEU A 67 1.20 7.21 -3.41
C LEU A 67 2.55 6.49 -3.57
N VAL A 68 3.05 6.37 -4.80
CA VAL A 68 4.37 5.81 -5.09
C VAL A 68 5.47 6.60 -4.39
N ASP A 69 5.43 7.93 -4.51
CA ASP A 69 6.43 8.82 -3.92
C ASP A 69 6.38 8.78 -2.39
N ASP A 70 5.19 8.75 -1.80
CA ASP A 70 4.97 8.64 -0.35
C ASP A 70 5.53 7.32 0.20
N LEU A 71 5.12 6.18 -0.37
CA LEU A 71 5.60 4.86 0.01
C LEU A 71 7.12 4.73 -0.20
N GLY A 72 7.62 5.17 -1.34
CA GLY A 72 9.04 5.12 -1.66
C GLY A 72 9.89 5.92 -0.67
N THR A 73 9.45 7.14 -0.35
CA THR A 73 10.14 8.03 0.61
C THR A 73 10.10 7.45 2.02
N PHE A 74 8.94 6.98 2.48
CA PHE A 74 8.78 6.46 3.83
C PHE A 74 9.65 5.22 4.09
N PHE A 75 9.71 4.30 3.12
CA PHE A 75 10.39 3.01 3.29
C PHE A 75 11.87 3.02 2.90
N GLN A 76 12.40 4.11 2.35
CA GLN A 76 13.82 4.25 1.97
C GLN A 76 14.81 3.87 3.09
N PRO A 77 14.57 4.16 4.40
CA PRO A 77 15.50 3.76 5.46
C PRO A 77 15.55 2.26 5.73
N TYR A 78 14.57 1.48 5.24
CA TYR A 78 14.39 0.06 5.55
C TYR A 78 14.79 -0.86 4.41
N VAL A 79 14.76 -0.38 3.17
CA VAL A 79 15.08 -1.15 1.96
C VAL A 79 15.86 -0.30 0.97
N SER A 80 16.74 -0.95 0.19
CA SER A 80 17.53 -0.30 -0.86
C SER A 80 16.72 -0.07 -2.13
N LYS A 81 15.67 -0.86 -2.34
CA LYS A 81 14.82 -0.81 -3.53
C LYS A 81 13.36 -1.08 -3.16
N THR A 82 12.45 -0.30 -3.72
CA THR A 82 11.00 -0.50 -3.56
C THR A 82 10.37 -0.69 -4.93
N ALA A 83 9.66 -1.80 -5.12
CA ALA A 83 8.81 -2.03 -6.27
C ALA A 83 7.35 -1.92 -5.84
N ILE A 84 6.56 -1.11 -6.55
CA ILE A 84 5.14 -0.88 -6.23
C ILE A 84 4.31 -1.29 -7.44
N PHE A 85 3.34 -2.17 -7.23
CA PHE A 85 2.48 -2.71 -8.27
C PHE A 85 1.01 -2.40 -7.97
N PHE A 86 0.34 -1.72 -8.90
CA PHE A 86 -1.07 -1.38 -8.77
C PHE A 86 -1.94 -2.39 -9.50
N THR A 87 -3.06 -2.77 -8.87
CA THR A 87 -4.12 -3.55 -9.49
C THR A 87 -5.45 -2.82 -9.29
N ASP A 88 -6.18 -2.61 -10.39
CA ASP A 88 -7.51 -2.05 -10.32
C ASP A 88 -8.49 -3.08 -9.77
N ILE A 89 -9.13 -2.73 -8.66
CA ILE A 89 -10.27 -3.46 -8.12
C ILE A 89 -11.42 -3.33 -9.13
N ASN A 90 -11.90 -4.47 -9.60
CA ASN A 90 -13.04 -4.53 -10.50
C ASN A 90 -14.38 -4.46 -9.76
N GLY A 91 -15.47 -4.54 -10.53
CA GLY A 91 -16.85 -4.52 -10.03
C GLY A 91 -17.31 -5.70 -9.17
N LYS A 92 -16.39 -6.47 -8.56
CA LYS A 92 -16.67 -7.65 -7.74
C LYS A 92 -16.05 -7.57 -6.34
N PHE A 93 -15.70 -6.37 -5.88
CA PHE A 93 -15.22 -6.17 -4.52
C PHE A 93 -16.36 -5.86 -3.55
N TYR A 94 -16.34 -6.57 -2.42
CA TYR A 94 -17.36 -6.46 -1.38
C TYR A 94 -16.71 -6.15 -0.05
N LEU A 95 -17.26 -5.17 0.67
CA LEU A 95 -16.88 -4.82 2.03
C LEU A 95 -18.09 -4.98 2.93
N ASN A 96 -17.98 -5.78 3.99
CA ASN A 96 -19.09 -6.08 4.92
C ASN A 96 -20.37 -6.53 4.20
N GLY A 97 -20.21 -7.33 3.13
CA GLY A 97 -21.33 -7.83 2.31
C GLY A 97 -21.90 -6.81 1.31
N GLN A 98 -21.43 -5.57 1.29
CA GLN A 98 -21.87 -4.54 0.33
C GLN A 98 -20.92 -4.47 -0.86
N LYS A 99 -21.46 -4.36 -2.07
CA LYS A 99 -20.68 -4.15 -3.29
C LYS A 99 -20.15 -2.72 -3.33
N ILE A 100 -18.83 -2.59 -3.50
CA ILE A 100 -18.12 -1.31 -3.43
C ILE A 100 -17.48 -0.92 -4.77
N GLY A 101 -17.02 -1.91 -5.53
CA GLY A 101 -16.48 -1.74 -6.88
C GLY A 101 -17.53 -1.87 -7.97
#